data_AF-A0A7X3T7V8-F1
#
_entry.id   AF-A0A7X3T7V8-F1
#
_cell.length_a   1.000
_cell.length_b   1.000
_cell.length_c   1.000
_cell.angle_alpha   90.00
_cell.angle_beta   90.00
_cell.angle_gamma   90.00
#
_symmetry.space_group_name_H-M   'P 1'
#
loop_
_entity.id
_entity.type
_entity.pdbx_description
1 polymer ?
#
loop_
_entity_poly.entity_id
_entity_poly.type
_entity_poly.pdbx_seq_one_letter_code
_entity_poly.pdbx_strand_id
1 'polypeptide(L)'
;MFYLYCHRKFRPLPNIRLCYNDNLTERSIPMAKRRKFTPKFKAEVVLEALRGETSQAELCRRYNLSENQVSTWKRQLLENAATLFESNRKQSDASTERIVQLEQLAGRLTQAVDIQKKALDWVALNRSEE
;
A
#
# COMPACT_ATOMS: atom_id res chain seq x y z
N MET A 1 59.69 -10.57 8.97
CA MET A 1 60.27 -9.23 8.76
C MET A 1 60.28 -8.93 7.27
N PHE A 2 59.18 -8.33 6.81
CA PHE A 2 59.14 -7.04 6.11
C PHE A 2 59.01 -7.26 4.58
N TYR A 3 57.79 -7.43 4.07
CA TYR A 3 56.89 -6.37 3.56
C TYR A 3 57.42 -5.66 2.31
N LEU A 4 56.48 -5.39 1.38
CA LEU A 4 56.50 -4.37 0.29
C LEU A 4 57.03 -4.89 -1.06
N TYR A 5 56.40 -4.66 -2.22
CA TYR A 5 55.22 -3.88 -2.55
C TYR A 5 54.77 -4.17 -4.00
N CYS A 6 53.47 -4.07 -4.23
CA CYS A 6 52.84 -3.96 -5.55
C CYS A 6 53.46 -2.88 -6.44
N HIS A 7 53.75 -3.18 -7.71
CA HIS A 7 54.01 -2.15 -8.74
C HIS A 7 53.44 -2.56 -10.11
N ARG A 8 52.10 -2.65 -10.22
CA ARG A 8 51.43 -2.63 -11.53
C ARG A 8 51.18 -1.18 -11.90
N LYS A 9 52.00 -0.68 -12.83
CA LYS A 9 52.05 0.69 -13.35
C LYS A 9 50.66 1.27 -13.61
N PHE A 10 50.33 2.34 -12.90
CA PHE A 10 49.39 3.37 -13.33
C PHE A 10 49.81 3.84 -14.74
N ARG A 11 48.97 3.62 -15.75
CA ARG A 11 49.08 4.34 -17.02
C ARG A 11 48.13 5.56 -16.93
N PRO A 12 48.63 6.79 -17.05
CA PRO A 12 47.80 7.99 -16.99
C PRO A 12 46.85 8.03 -18.20
N LEU A 13 45.58 8.36 -17.93
CA LEU A 13 44.56 8.55 -18.95
C LEU A 13 44.93 9.75 -19.85
N PRO A 14 44.83 9.64 -21.18
CA PRO A 14 44.94 10.80 -22.06
C PRO A 14 43.74 11.71 -21.85
N ASN A 15 44.05 13.00 -21.75
CA ASN A 15 43.15 14.13 -21.64
C ASN A 15 42.18 14.19 -22.84
N ILE A 16 41.04 13.50 -22.74
CA ILE A 16 39.91 13.70 -23.64
C ILE A 16 38.94 14.62 -22.91
N ARG A 17 39.02 15.90 -23.25
CA ARG A 17 37.99 16.90 -23.00
C ARG A 17 36.72 16.46 -23.74
N LEU A 18 35.91 15.62 -23.11
CA LEU A 18 34.51 15.45 -23.51
C LEU A 18 33.75 16.64 -22.92
N CYS A 19 33.57 17.67 -23.74
CA CYS A 19 32.54 18.67 -23.54
C CYS A 19 31.20 17.93 -23.69
N TYR A 20 30.68 17.33 -22.62
CA TYR A 20 29.35 16.75 -22.65
C TYR A 20 28.35 17.84 -22.24
N ASN A 21 27.93 18.61 -23.24
CA ASN A 21 26.76 19.47 -23.12
C ASN A 21 25.59 18.76 -23.79
N ASP A 22 25.18 17.61 -23.26
CA ASP A 22 23.89 17.03 -23.64
C ASP A 22 22.90 17.32 -22.51
N ASN A 23 22.03 18.28 -22.82
CA ASN A 23 20.75 18.48 -22.19
C ASN A 23 19.87 17.24 -22.43
N LEU A 24 20.23 16.11 -21.82
CA LEU A 24 19.35 14.95 -21.69
C LEU A 24 18.27 15.32 -20.69
N THR A 25 17.28 16.03 -21.22
CA THR A 25 15.91 16.10 -20.77
C THR A 25 15.55 14.80 -20.08
N GLU A 26 15.49 14.87 -18.75
CA GLU A 26 14.33 14.43 -17.97
C GLU A 26 13.62 13.22 -18.59
N ARG A 27 14.36 12.11 -18.74
CA ARG A 27 13.74 10.79 -18.87
C ARG A 27 13.13 10.51 -17.50
N SER A 28 11.92 10.99 -17.30
CA SER A 28 11.04 10.52 -16.25
C SER A 28 10.97 9.00 -16.39
N ILE A 29 11.81 8.29 -15.61
CA ILE A 29 11.76 6.84 -15.53
C ILE A 29 10.34 6.54 -15.07
N PRO A 30 9.50 5.88 -15.88
CA PRO A 30 8.14 5.60 -15.49
C PRO A 30 8.22 4.74 -14.22
N MET A 31 7.82 5.33 -13.09
CA MET A 31 7.83 4.65 -11.80
C MET A 31 7.00 3.38 -11.95
N ALA A 32 7.68 2.24 -12.03
CA ALA A 32 7.03 0.95 -12.23
C ALA A 32 5.97 0.78 -11.14
N LYS A 33 4.71 0.61 -11.57
CA LYS A 33 3.58 0.44 -10.68
C LYS A 33 3.85 -0.77 -9.79
N ARG A 34 4.09 -0.54 -8.50
CA ARG A 34 4.37 -1.61 -7.53
C ARG A 34 3.23 -2.64 -7.57
N ARG A 35 3.57 -3.91 -7.78
CA ARG A 35 2.61 -5.02 -7.67
C ARG A 35 1.99 -4.99 -6.27
N LYS A 36 0.65 -4.99 -6.20
CA LYS A 36 -0.09 -5.07 -4.94
C LYS A 36 -0.43 -6.54 -4.68
N PHE A 37 -0.21 -7.00 -3.46
CA PHE A 37 -0.54 -8.35 -3.01
C PHE A 37 -1.66 -8.28 -1.98
N THR A 38 -2.60 -9.23 -2.03
CA THR A 38 -3.69 -9.31 -1.05
C THR A 38 -3.14 -9.72 0.32
N PRO A 39 -3.77 -9.29 1.43
CA PRO A 39 -3.34 -9.69 2.78
C PRO A 39 -3.35 -11.21 2.98
N LYS A 40 -4.37 -11.90 2.44
CA LYS A 40 -4.49 -13.36 2.45
C LYS A 40 -3.28 -14.04 1.81
N PHE A 41 -2.90 -13.59 0.62
CA PHE A 41 -1.75 -14.16 -0.10
C PHE A 41 -0.44 -13.97 0.67
N LYS A 42 -0.23 -12.79 1.26
CA LYS A 42 0.96 -12.55 2.10
C LYS A 42 1.00 -13.50 3.30
N ALA A 43 -0.14 -13.72 3.96
CA ALA A 43 -0.24 -14.63 5.08
C ALA A 43 0.07 -16.08 4.68
N GLU A 44 -0.51 -16.58 3.58
CA GLU A 44 -0.24 -17.93 3.06
C GLU A 44 1.24 -18.15 2.76
N VAL A 45 1.87 -17.23 2.03
CA VAL A 45 3.31 -17.32 1.69
C VAL A 45 4.18 -17.31 2.95
N VAL A 46 3.88 -16.45 3.93
CA VAL A 46 4.64 -16.39 5.18
C VAL A 46 4.44 -17.65 6.02
N LEU A 47 3.21 -18.17 6.09
CA LEU A 47 2.91 -19.40 6.83
C LEU A 47 3.62 -20.61 6.22
N GLU A 48 3.62 -20.75 4.90
CA GLU A 48 4.39 -21.80 4.20
C GLU A 48 5.89 -21.67 4.51
N ALA A 49 6.39 -20.43 4.51
CA ALA A 49 7.79 -20.14 4.83
C ALA A 49 8.17 -20.36 6.32
N LEU A 50 7.19 -20.38 7.23
CA LEU A 50 7.38 -20.68 8.66
C LEU A 50 7.23 -22.16 8.98
N ARG A 51 6.38 -22.88 8.24
CA ARG A 51 6.25 -24.35 8.34
C ARG A 51 7.54 -25.08 7.97
N GLY A 52 8.38 -24.47 7.13
CA GLY A 52 9.68 -25.02 6.74
C GLY A 52 9.58 -26.16 5.70
N GLU A 53 8.38 -26.47 5.22
CA GLU A 53 8.14 -27.47 4.16
C GLU A 53 8.74 -27.04 2.81
N THR A 54 8.80 -25.73 2.56
CA THR A 54 9.40 -25.14 1.36
C THR A 54 10.48 -24.14 1.75
N SER A 55 11.66 -24.22 1.11
CA SER A 55 12.71 -23.21 1.30
C SER A 55 12.27 -21.84 0.81
N GLN A 56 12.71 -20.78 1.47
CA GLN A 56 12.42 -19.38 1.09
C GLN A 56 12.84 -19.09 -0.37
N ALA A 57 13.95 -19.67 -0.83
CA ALA A 57 14.39 -19.52 -2.21
C ALA A 57 13.44 -20.17 -3.22
N GLU A 58 12.84 -21.31 -2.86
CA GLU A 58 11.89 -22.02 -3.72
C GLU A 58 10.53 -21.34 -3.74
N LEU A 59 10.07 -20.80 -2.61
CA LEU A 59 8.91 -19.92 -2.51
C LEU A 59 9.04 -18.67 -3.39
N CYS A 60 10.22 -18.03 -3.37
CA CYS A 60 10.49 -16.86 -4.20
C CYS A 60 10.39 -17.21 -5.70
N ARG A 61 10.85 -18.40 -6.10
CA ARG A 61 10.72 -18.90 -7.48
C ARG A 61 9.27 -19.22 -7.85
N ARG A 62 8.55 -19.98 -7.01
CA ARG A 62 7.15 -20.36 -7.27
C ARG A 62 6.23 -19.16 -7.44
N TYR A 63 6.34 -18.17 -6.55
CA TYR A 63 5.44 -17.02 -6.52
C TYR A 63 6.01 -15.77 -7.23
N ASN A 64 7.20 -15.89 -7.83
CA ASN A 64 7.94 -14.81 -8.47
C ASN A 64 8.06 -13.58 -7.55
N LEU A 65 8.54 -13.82 -6.33
CA LEU A 65 8.73 -12.86 -5.25
C LEU A 65 10.22 -12.61 -5.02
N SER A 66 10.55 -11.41 -4.54
CA SER A 66 11.91 -11.12 -4.07
C SER A 66 12.09 -11.64 -2.64
N GLU A 67 13.27 -12.16 -2.33
CA GLU A 67 13.62 -12.66 -0.99
C GLU A 67 13.41 -11.60 0.10
N ASN A 68 13.72 -10.34 -0.21
CA ASN A 68 13.50 -9.21 0.70
C ASN A 68 12.00 -8.98 1.01
N GLN A 69 11.10 -9.24 0.05
CA GLN A 69 9.66 -9.14 0.28
C GLN A 69 9.18 -10.19 1.27
N VAL A 70 9.64 -11.43 1.11
CA VAL A 70 9.27 -12.54 2.01
C VAL A 70 9.81 -12.30 3.41
N SER A 71 11.07 -11.87 3.55
CA SER A 71 11.65 -11.51 4.84
C SER A 71 10.91 -10.35 5.52
N THR A 72 10.51 -9.34 4.75
CA THR A 72 9.72 -8.21 5.26
C THR A 72 8.36 -8.69 5.78
N TRP A 73 7.65 -9.55 5.03
CA TRP A 73 6.34 -10.05 5.45
C TRP A 73 6.43 -10.99 6.65
N LYS A 74 7.49 -11.81 6.75
CA LYS A 74 7.77 -12.63 7.93
C LYS A 74 7.89 -11.75 9.18
N ARG A 75 8.72 -10.70 9.12
CA ARG A 75 8.89 -9.75 10.21
C ARG A 75 7.57 -9.07 10.58
N GLN A 76 6.82 -8.59 9.59
CA GLN A 76 5.51 -7.97 9.81
C GLN A 76 4.52 -8.93 10.49
N LEU A 77 4.49 -10.20 10.09
CA LEU A 77 3.62 -11.17 10.73
C LEU A 77 4.00 -11.38 12.20
N LEU A 78 5.29 -11.53 12.51
CA LEU A 78 5.76 -11.74 13.88
C LEU A 78 5.49 -10.52 14.78
N GLU A 79 5.74 -9.31 14.27
CA GLU A 79 5.48 -8.06 15.00
C GLU A 79 3.99 -7.84 15.28
N ASN A 80 3.12 -8.20 14.33
CA ASN A 80 1.67 -8.01 14.44
C ASN A 80 0.94 -9.27 14.94
N ALA A 81 1.61 -10.38 15.20
CA ALA A 81 0.95 -11.61 15.63
C ALA A 81 0.23 -11.43 16.96
N ALA A 82 0.86 -10.70 17.91
CA ALA A 82 0.29 -10.43 19.22
C ALA A 82 -1.03 -9.64 19.13
N THR A 83 -1.12 -8.68 18.19
CA THR A 83 -2.30 -7.83 18.04
C THR A 83 -3.54 -8.59 17.55
N LEU A 84 -3.35 -9.77 16.93
CA LEU A 84 -4.45 -10.66 16.56
C LEU A 84 -5.12 -11.33 17.78
N PHE A 85 -4.37 -11.51 18.87
CA PHE A 85 -4.85 -12.10 20.11
C PHE A 85 -5.28 -11.06 21.14
N GLU A 86 -4.90 -9.80 20.95
CA GLU A 86 -5.47 -8.69 21.73
C GLU A 86 -6.96 -8.55 21.42
N SER A 87 -7.81 -8.55 22.46
CA SER A 87 -9.24 -8.38 22.27
C SER A 87 -9.50 -7.01 21.63
N ASN A 88 -9.89 -6.99 20.37
CA ASN A 88 -10.10 -5.76 19.59
C ASN A 88 -11.41 -5.04 19.95
N ARG A 89 -11.71 -4.94 21.25
CA ARG A 89 -12.93 -4.32 21.78
C ARG A 89 -12.95 -2.83 21.46
N LYS A 90 -11.80 -2.17 21.50
CA LYS A 90 -11.67 -0.74 21.20
C LYS A 90 -11.99 -0.38 19.75
N GLN A 91 -11.59 -1.21 18.77
CA GLN A 91 -11.91 -0.93 17.36
C GLN A 91 -13.36 -1.28 17.03
N SER A 92 -13.94 -2.31 17.65
CA SER A 92 -15.36 -2.60 17.48
C SER A 92 -16.20 -1.43 17.99
N ASP A 93 -15.87 -0.88 19.16
CA ASP A 93 -16.63 0.20 19.79
C ASP A 93 -16.53 1.52 19.00
N ALA A 94 -15.33 1.88 18.52
CA ALA A 94 -15.16 3.04 17.65
C ALA A 94 -15.90 2.88 16.29
N SER A 95 -15.97 1.65 15.78
CA SER A 95 -16.67 1.36 14.52
C SER A 95 -18.19 1.42 14.71
N THR A 96 -18.72 0.89 15.81
CA THR A 96 -20.15 0.95 16.12
C THR A 96 -20.60 2.38 16.36
N GLU A 97 -19.84 3.18 17.11
CA GLU A 97 -20.14 4.62 17.28
C GLU A 97 -20.21 5.35 15.93
N ARG A 98 -19.26 5.08 15.03
CA ARG A 98 -19.27 5.69 13.71
C ARG A 98 -20.47 5.27 12.87
N ILE A 99 -20.87 3.99 12.95
CA ILE A 99 -22.07 3.48 12.27
C ILE A 99 -23.31 4.21 12.77
N VAL A 100 -23.50 4.33 14.10
CA VAL A 100 -24.63 5.04 14.70
C VAL A 100 -24.68 6.50 14.22
N GLN A 101 -23.55 7.20 14.18
CA GLN A 101 -23.48 8.57 13.67
C GLN A 101 -23.91 8.66 12.21
N LEU A 102 -23.44 7.73 11.37
CA LEU A 102 -23.77 7.70 9.95
C LEU A 102 -25.25 7.38 9.72
N GLU A 103 -25.83 6.45 10.50
CA GLU A 103 -27.25 6.11 10.45
C GLU A 103 -28.13 7.30 10.85
N GLN A 104 -27.75 8.05 11.90
CA GLN A 104 -28.45 9.27 12.31
C GLN A 104 -28.41 10.34 11.21
N LEU A 105 -27.25 10.57 10.59
CA LEU A 105 -27.12 11.54 9.51
C LEU A 105 -27.93 11.13 8.28
N ALA A 106 -27.91 9.84 7.92
CA ALA A 106 -28.74 9.30 6.85
C ALA A 106 -30.23 9.55 7.12
N GLY A 107 -30.70 9.29 8.34
CA GLY A 107 -32.08 9.58 8.74
C GLY A 107 -32.47 11.05 8.62
N ARG A 108 -31.59 11.98 9.03
CA ARG A 108 -31.82 13.44 8.87
C ARG A 108 -31.90 13.86 7.41
N LEU A 109 -31.02 13.33 6.57
CA LEU A 109 -31.02 13.63 5.13
C LEU A 109 -32.29 13.10 4.45
N THR A 110 -32.73 11.89 4.80
CA THR A 110 -34.00 11.34 4.28
C THR A 110 -35.18 12.22 4.66
N GLN A 111 -35.27 12.65 5.92
CA GLN A 111 -36.33 13.57 6.37
C GLN A 111 -36.30 14.90 5.60
N ALA A 112 -35.11 15.47 5.38
CA ALA A 112 -34.97 16.71 4.62
C ALA A 112 -35.45 16.56 3.17
N VAL A 113 -35.10 15.43 2.53
CA VAL A 113 -35.57 15.11 1.17
C VAL A 113 -37.08 14.93 1.13
N ASP A 114 -37.68 14.26 2.12
CA ASP A 114 -39.12 14.06 2.19
C ASP A 114 -39.88 15.38 2.40
N ILE A 115 -39.36 16.27 3.26
CA ILE A 115 -39.90 17.62 3.45
C ILE A 115 -39.81 18.41 2.14
N GLN A 116 -38.66 18.35 1.47
CA GLN A 116 -38.45 19.05 0.21
C GLN A 116 -39.44 18.58 -0.87
N LYS A 117 -39.68 17.27 -0.99
CA LYS A 117 -40.67 16.71 -1.91
C LYS A 117 -42.08 17.20 -1.60
N LYS A 118 -42.51 17.12 -0.33
CA LYS A 118 -43.84 17.60 0.08
C LYS A 118 -44.04 19.09 -0.20
N ALA A 119 -43.00 19.89 -0.01
CA ALA A 119 -43.04 21.32 -0.33
C ALA A 119 -43.22 21.55 -1.84
N LEU A 120 -42.52 20.79 -2.68
CA LEU A 120 -42.69 20.85 -4.14
C LEU A 120 -44.09 20.41 -4.57
N ASP A 121 -44.61 19.33 -3.99
CA ASP A 121 -45.97 18.83 -4.26
C ASP A 121 -47.03 19.88 -3.91
N TRP A 122 -46.89 20.55 -2.75
CA TRP A 122 -47.78 21.63 -2.34
C TRP A 122 -47.76 22.81 -3.31
N VAL A 123 -46.56 23.23 -3.76
CA VAL A 123 -46.42 24.31 -4.76
C VAL A 123 -47.03 23.90 -6.11
N ALA A 124 -46.88 22.64 -6.52
CA ALA A 124 -47.44 22.15 -7.77
C ALA A 124 -48.98 22.17 -7.76
N LEU A 125 -49.61 21.76 -6.65
CA LEU A 125 -51.07 21.73 -6.50
C LEU A 125 -51.68 23.14 -6.49
N ASN A 126 -51.04 24.11 -5.83
CA ASN A 126 -51.57 25.48 -5.75
C ASN A 126 -51.34 26.29 -7.04
N ARG A 127 -50.50 25.82 -7.96
CA ARG A 127 -50.26 26.47 -9.26
C ARG A 127 -51.33 26.14 -10.30
N SER A 128 -52.12 25.09 -10.12
CA SER A 128 -53.21 24.70 -11.03
C SER A 128 -54.53 25.42 -10.76
N GLU A 129 -54.61 26.31 -9.77
CA GLU A 129 -55.82 27.04 -9.39
C GLU A 129 -55.83 28.52 -9.86
N GLU A 130 -54.77 28.98 -10.55
CA GLU A 130 -54.68 30.28 -11.25
C GLU A 130 -54.79 30.11 -12.77
#